data_AF-A0A6N3A6M7-F1
#
_entry.id   AF-A0A6N3A6M7-F1
#
_cell.length_a   1.000
_cell.length_b   1.000
_cell.length_c   1.000
_cell.angle_alpha   90.00
_cell.angle_beta   90.00
_cell.angle_gamma   90.00
#
_symmetry.space_group_name_H-M   'P 1'
#
loop_
_entity.id
_entity.type
_entity.pdbx_description
1 polymer ?
#
loop_
_entity_poly.entity_id
_entity_poly.type
_entity_poly.pdbx_seq_one_letter_code
_entity_poly.pdbx_strand_id
1 'polypeptide(L)'
;MRAFFSWRTIRDIVLIIFGTSIYGFGLVYLNIPNDLAEGGVTGITLILRALWGINPAISTLILNIPIILIGGKILGRRSLVYTIVGTFGLSFWLAFWQSVPLLIDLQHDLLIVALLAGLIAGIGSGIVYKVGGTTGGVDVLARILEKNFGVTIGRSLLIFDVFVLLLSLTYIDLNRMMYTLIFSYVFTRVIDSILDGGYSAKGILVISNHSEEMAPVLMDELERGVTFLQGEGAYSRVSKQIIYMVVSGREISEVKRIVHDFDPQAFVSVINVHEVEGEGFTYLRPKSRFLQRKTAVSKTK
;
A
#
# COMPACT_ATOMS: atom_id res chain seq x y z
N MET A 1 -5.52 -23.44 20.42
CA MET A 1 -5.49 -23.82 18.98
C MET A 1 -6.87 -23.78 18.29
N ARG A 2 -7.88 -23.07 18.81
CA ARG A 2 -9.19 -22.90 18.15
C ARG A 2 -9.50 -21.41 17.99
N ALA A 3 -8.94 -20.80 16.94
CA ALA A 3 -9.32 -19.48 16.40
C ALA A 3 -8.44 -19.04 15.20
N PHE A 4 -7.61 -19.92 14.62
CA PHE A 4 -6.73 -19.52 13.50
C PHE A 4 -7.48 -19.35 12.17
N PHE A 5 -8.61 -20.06 11.99
CA PHE A 5 -9.51 -19.96 10.84
C PHE A 5 -10.69 -19.04 11.15
N SER A 6 -10.45 -17.73 11.06
CA SER A 6 -11.55 -16.76 10.93
C SER A 6 -11.83 -16.51 9.44
N TRP A 7 -13.04 -16.11 9.09
CA TRP A 7 -13.38 -15.66 7.72
C TRP A 7 -12.40 -14.63 7.16
N ARG A 8 -11.83 -13.78 8.04
CA ARG A 8 -10.78 -12.82 7.69
C ARG A 8 -9.50 -13.51 7.22
N THR A 9 -9.05 -14.56 7.91
CA THR A 9 -7.83 -15.31 7.53
C THR A 9 -7.97 -15.93 6.14
N ILE A 10 -9.12 -16.51 5.83
CA ILE A 10 -9.39 -17.12 4.52
C ILE A 10 -9.37 -16.06 3.43
N ARG A 11 -10.08 -14.94 3.65
CA ARG A 11 -10.09 -13.80 2.71
C ARG A 11 -8.67 -13.28 2.48
N ASP A 12 -7.89 -13.11 3.53
CA ASP A 12 -6.52 -12.59 3.44
C ASP A 12 -5.62 -13.57 2.65
N ILE A 13 -5.75 -14.89 2.86
CA ILE A 13 -5.05 -15.91 2.07
C ILE A 13 -5.45 -15.85 0.60
N VAL A 14 -6.74 -15.75 0.28
CA VAL A 14 -7.22 -15.63 -1.10
C VAL A 14 -6.65 -14.37 -1.77
N LEU A 15 -6.62 -13.25 -1.06
CA LEU A 15 -6.00 -12.01 -1.54
C LEU A 15 -4.50 -12.18 -1.79
N ILE A 16 -3.79 -12.92 -0.94
CA ILE A 16 -2.37 -13.23 -1.15
C ILE A 16 -2.17 -14.06 -2.42
N ILE A 17 -2.94 -15.15 -2.59
CA ILE A 17 -2.84 -16.02 -3.77
C ILE A 17 -3.19 -15.27 -5.06
N PHE A 18 -4.20 -14.40 -5.01
CA PHE A 18 -4.57 -13.57 -6.15
C PHE A 18 -3.51 -12.51 -6.46
N GLY A 19 -2.99 -11.83 -5.44
CA GLY A 19 -1.94 -10.82 -5.60
C GLY A 19 -0.64 -11.43 -6.16
N THR A 20 -0.23 -12.60 -5.67
CA THR A 20 0.96 -13.31 -6.19
C THR A 20 0.76 -13.82 -7.62
N SER A 21 -0.46 -14.15 -8.03
CA SER A 21 -0.78 -14.47 -9.43
C SER A 21 -0.56 -13.27 -10.36
N ILE A 22 -1.05 -12.09 -9.97
CA ILE A 22 -0.90 -10.84 -10.74
C ILE A 22 0.58 -10.45 -10.81
N TYR A 23 1.27 -10.52 -9.68
CA TYR A 23 2.70 -10.23 -9.61
C TYR A 23 3.50 -11.18 -10.52
N GLY A 24 3.27 -12.49 -10.40
CA GLY A 24 3.92 -13.49 -11.23
C GLY A 24 3.64 -13.31 -12.73
N PHE A 25 2.45 -12.86 -13.12
CA PHE A 25 2.11 -12.55 -14.51
C PHE A 25 3.00 -11.40 -15.05
N GLY A 26 3.13 -10.31 -14.29
CA GLY A 26 4.00 -9.19 -14.67
C GLY A 26 5.47 -9.62 -14.80
N LEU A 27 5.94 -10.50 -13.93
CA LEU A 27 7.30 -11.03 -14.01
C LEU A 27 7.55 -11.89 -15.24
N VAL A 28 6.67 -12.85 -15.50
CA VAL A 28 6.90 -13.83 -16.56
C VAL A 28 6.71 -13.26 -17.95
N TYR A 29 5.72 -12.39 -18.15
CA TYR A 29 5.39 -11.91 -19.50
C TYR A 29 5.96 -10.54 -19.84
N LEU A 30 6.37 -9.74 -18.85
CA LEU A 30 6.92 -8.40 -19.09
C LEU A 30 8.38 -8.28 -18.67
N ASN A 31 8.73 -8.59 -17.42
CA ASN A 31 10.12 -8.41 -16.95
C ASN A 31 11.09 -9.41 -17.57
N ILE A 32 10.82 -10.71 -17.45
CA ILE A 32 11.74 -11.78 -17.88
C ILE A 32 12.05 -11.71 -19.39
N PRO A 33 11.08 -11.53 -20.31
CA PRO A 33 11.37 -11.50 -21.74
C PRO A 33 12.12 -10.25 -22.20
N ASN A 34 12.07 -9.16 -21.42
CA ASN A 34 12.71 -7.88 -21.75
C ASN A 34 14.00 -7.62 -20.96
N ASP A 35 14.48 -8.63 -20.22
CA ASP A 35 15.60 -8.55 -19.27
C ASP A 35 15.56 -7.31 -18.36
N LEU A 36 14.35 -6.91 -17.95
CA LEU A 36 14.22 -5.92 -16.89
C LEU A 36 14.59 -6.63 -15.60
N ALA A 37 15.61 -6.11 -14.93
CA ALA A 37 15.97 -6.62 -13.62
C ALA A 37 14.82 -6.30 -12.66
N GLU A 38 14.58 -7.21 -11.73
CA GLU A 38 13.82 -6.88 -10.54
C GLU A 38 14.82 -6.73 -9.41
N GLY A 39 14.61 -5.86 -8.42
CA GLY A 39 15.58 -5.75 -7.35
C GLY A 39 15.40 -6.78 -6.24
N GLY A 40 16.31 -6.72 -5.27
CA GLY A 40 16.34 -7.63 -4.12
C GLY A 40 16.69 -9.10 -4.45
N VAL A 41 16.04 -10.05 -3.75
CA VAL A 41 16.33 -11.48 -3.90
C VAL A 41 15.96 -11.98 -5.29
N THR A 42 14.86 -11.51 -5.87
CA THR A 42 14.47 -11.88 -7.23
C THR A 42 15.50 -11.38 -8.25
N GLY A 43 16.05 -10.18 -8.07
CA GLY A 43 17.19 -9.70 -8.87
C GLY A 43 18.41 -10.58 -8.80
N ILE A 44 18.81 -10.96 -7.58
CA ILE A 44 19.89 -11.91 -7.37
C ILE A 44 19.59 -13.23 -8.08
N THR A 45 18.34 -13.71 -8.06
CA THR A 45 17.96 -14.97 -8.73
C THR A 45 18.01 -14.88 -10.25
N LEU A 46 17.67 -13.72 -10.83
CA LEU A 46 17.80 -13.46 -12.26
C LEU A 46 19.26 -13.39 -12.68
N ILE A 47 20.13 -12.79 -11.85
CA ILE A 47 21.58 -12.80 -12.05
C ILE A 47 22.12 -14.24 -12.00
N LEU A 48 21.71 -15.03 -11.01
CA LEU A 48 22.09 -16.44 -10.89
C LEU A 48 21.64 -17.26 -12.12
N ARG A 49 20.47 -16.96 -12.67
CA ARG A 49 19.99 -17.57 -13.92
C ARG A 49 20.84 -17.15 -15.12
N ALA A 50 21.15 -15.86 -15.24
CA ALA A 50 21.93 -15.33 -16.36
C ALA A 50 23.37 -15.88 -16.38
N LEU A 51 24.01 -16.00 -15.20
CA LEU A 51 25.39 -16.46 -15.09
C LEU A 51 25.53 -17.99 -15.09
N TRP A 52 24.64 -18.70 -14.39
CA TRP A 52 24.77 -20.14 -14.12
C TRP A 52 23.59 -20.99 -14.60
N GLY A 53 22.58 -20.40 -15.25
CA GLY A 53 21.40 -21.12 -15.73
C GLY A 53 20.50 -21.66 -14.61
N ILE A 54 20.71 -21.23 -13.37
CA ILE A 54 19.98 -21.75 -12.21
C ILE A 54 18.50 -21.34 -12.31
N ASN A 55 17.60 -22.29 -12.09
CA ASN A 55 16.17 -22.03 -12.11
C ASN A 55 15.79 -21.01 -11.01
N PRO A 56 15.18 -19.86 -11.37
CA PRO A 56 14.76 -18.83 -10.41
C PRO A 56 13.88 -19.35 -9.27
N ALA A 57 13.03 -20.35 -9.52
CA ALA A 57 12.15 -20.90 -8.50
C ALA A 57 12.93 -21.57 -7.35
N ILE A 58 14.05 -22.24 -7.66
CA ILE A 58 14.88 -22.94 -6.68
C ILE A 58 15.74 -21.95 -5.90
N SER A 59 16.41 -21.03 -6.60
CA SER A 59 17.28 -20.03 -5.97
C SER A 59 16.49 -19.08 -5.08
N THR A 60 15.26 -18.69 -5.49
CA THR A 60 14.37 -17.84 -4.68
C THR A 60 14.01 -18.52 -3.36
N LEU A 61 13.68 -19.82 -3.42
CA LEU A 61 13.28 -20.57 -2.23
C LEU A 61 14.43 -20.69 -1.22
N ILE A 62 15.64 -20.98 -1.69
CA ILE A 62 16.84 -21.11 -0.83
C ILE A 62 17.18 -19.78 -0.16
N LEU A 63 17.23 -18.68 -0.93
CA LEU A 63 17.57 -17.36 -0.40
C LEU A 63 16.50 -16.82 0.56
N ASN A 64 15.24 -17.23 0.38
CA ASN A 64 14.13 -16.79 1.23
C ASN A 64 14.09 -17.48 2.60
N ILE A 65 14.60 -18.71 2.75
CA ILE A 65 14.58 -19.45 4.03
C ILE A 65 15.16 -18.61 5.20
N PRO A 66 16.39 -18.09 5.15
CA PRO A 66 16.96 -17.31 6.26
C PRO A 66 16.19 -16.02 6.53
N ILE A 67 15.73 -15.35 5.47
CA ILE A 67 15.02 -14.09 5.57
C ILE A 67 13.64 -14.28 6.22
N ILE A 68 12.92 -15.35 5.86
CA ILE A 68 11.63 -15.72 6.45
C ILE A 68 11.79 -16.04 7.94
N LEU A 69 12.88 -16.72 8.34
CA LEU A 69 13.17 -17.01 9.75
C LEU A 69 13.39 -15.73 10.57
N ILE A 70 14.19 -14.79 10.05
CA ILE A 70 14.44 -13.49 10.69
C ILE A 70 13.16 -12.66 10.75
N GLY A 71 12.46 -12.54 9.62
CA GLY A 71 11.20 -11.82 9.53
C GLY A 71 10.13 -12.38 10.46
N GLY A 72 10.07 -13.70 10.59
CA GLY A 72 9.15 -14.38 11.49
C GLY A 72 9.33 -14.01 12.97
N LYS A 73 10.57 -13.81 13.40
CA LYS A 73 10.89 -13.40 14.77
C LYS A 73 10.48 -11.96 15.05
N ILE A 74 10.55 -11.07 14.06
CA ILE A 74 10.30 -9.62 14.21
C ILE A 74 8.85 -9.24 13.92
N LEU A 75 8.25 -9.79 12.86
CA LEU A 75 6.91 -9.43 12.37
C LEU A 75 5.80 -10.23 13.08
N GLY A 76 6.12 -11.40 13.64
CA GLY A 76 5.18 -12.25 14.38
C GLY A 76 4.55 -13.36 13.54
N ARG A 77 3.90 -14.31 14.21
CA ARG A 77 3.45 -15.59 13.62
C ARG A 77 2.48 -15.45 12.45
N ARG A 78 1.59 -14.45 12.47
CA ARG A 78 0.60 -14.24 11.40
C ARG A 78 1.26 -13.81 10.09
N SER A 79 2.14 -12.82 10.14
CA SER A 79 2.87 -12.34 8.96
C SER A 79 3.81 -13.42 8.41
N LEU A 80 4.38 -14.25 9.29
CA LEU A 80 5.18 -15.41 8.91
C LEU A 80 4.38 -16.41 8.06
N VAL A 81 3.18 -16.81 8.51
CA VAL A 81 2.30 -17.72 7.75
C VAL A 81 1.88 -17.09 6.42
N TYR A 82 1.51 -15.81 6.40
CA TYR A 82 1.14 -15.12 5.17
C TYR A 82 2.30 -14.99 4.18
N THR A 83 3.50 -14.77 4.68
CA THR A 83 4.72 -14.73 3.86
C THR A 83 5.02 -16.11 3.28
N ILE A 84 4.92 -17.18 4.07
CA ILE A 84 5.06 -18.55 3.57
C ILE A 84 4.06 -18.81 2.43
N VAL A 85 2.77 -18.52 2.66
CA VAL A 85 1.73 -18.67 1.63
C VAL A 85 2.04 -17.82 0.39
N GLY A 86 2.51 -16.59 0.58
CA GLY A 86 2.90 -15.69 -0.49
C GLY A 86 4.08 -16.21 -1.31
N THR A 87 5.16 -16.63 -0.65
CA THR A 87 6.35 -17.18 -1.32
C THR A 87 6.02 -18.45 -2.09
N PHE A 88 5.35 -19.44 -1.48
CA PHE A 88 4.95 -20.65 -2.19
C PHE A 88 3.94 -20.37 -3.30
N GLY A 89 2.99 -19.46 -3.08
CA GLY A 89 2.03 -19.03 -4.10
C GLY A 89 2.71 -18.39 -5.29
N LEU A 90 3.66 -17.46 -5.06
CA LEU A 90 4.43 -16.85 -6.12
C LEU A 90 5.26 -17.88 -6.90
N SER A 91 5.98 -18.78 -6.21
CA SER A 91 6.74 -19.84 -6.87
C SER A 91 5.86 -20.73 -7.75
N PHE A 92 4.65 -21.08 -7.27
CA PHE A 92 3.68 -21.83 -8.07
C PHE A 92 3.22 -21.05 -9.30
N TRP A 93 2.82 -19.78 -9.14
CA TRP A 93 2.35 -18.96 -10.26
C TRP A 93 3.43 -18.67 -11.28
N LEU A 94 4.68 -18.47 -10.86
CA LEU A 94 5.81 -18.35 -11.78
C LEU A 94 5.95 -19.61 -12.65
N ALA A 95 5.92 -20.80 -12.06
CA ALA A 95 6.00 -22.06 -12.81
C ALA A 95 4.79 -22.25 -13.73
N PHE A 96 3.59 -21.89 -13.27
CA PHE A 96 2.36 -21.95 -14.06
C PHE A 96 2.41 -21.02 -15.27
N TRP A 97 2.72 -19.74 -15.07
CA TRP A 97 2.79 -18.76 -16.17
C TRP A 97 3.92 -19.08 -17.16
N GLN A 98 5.05 -19.60 -16.70
CA GLN A 98 6.12 -20.07 -17.60
C GLN A 98 5.67 -21.25 -18.48
N SER A 99 4.72 -22.06 -18.01
CA SER A 99 4.18 -23.19 -18.77
C SER A 99 3.12 -22.78 -19.79
N VAL A 100 2.53 -21.58 -19.63
CA VAL A 100 1.50 -21.06 -20.54
C VAL A 100 2.18 -20.21 -21.62
N PRO A 101 2.17 -20.64 -22.89
CA PRO A 101 2.84 -19.93 -23.97
C PRO A 101 2.00 -18.72 -24.42
N LEU A 102 2.09 -17.64 -23.65
CA LEU A 102 1.59 -16.31 -24.01
C LEU A 102 2.79 -15.41 -24.35
N LEU A 103 2.72 -14.74 -25.49
CA LEU A 103 3.70 -13.75 -25.92
C LEU A 103 3.01 -12.39 -25.96
N ILE A 104 3.49 -11.48 -25.12
CA ILE A 104 3.09 -10.07 -25.16
C ILE A 104 4.20 -9.34 -25.89
N ASP A 105 4.04 -9.19 -27.21
CA ASP A 105 4.97 -8.40 -28.01
C ASP A 105 4.53 -6.93 -28.00
N LEU A 106 5.23 -6.13 -27.20
CA LEU A 106 5.06 -4.68 -27.09
C LEU A 106 5.97 -3.92 -28.06
N GLN A 107 6.36 -4.55 -29.18
CA GLN A 107 7.20 -3.95 -30.22
C GLN A 107 8.54 -3.43 -29.69
N HIS A 108 9.11 -4.10 -28.68
CA HIS A 108 10.38 -3.73 -28.04
C HIS A 108 10.41 -2.33 -27.40
N ASP A 109 9.26 -1.71 -27.12
CA ASP A 109 9.22 -0.46 -26.36
C ASP A 109 9.44 -0.73 -24.85
N LEU A 110 10.71 -0.70 -24.46
CA LEU A 110 11.15 -0.91 -23.08
C LEU A 110 10.52 0.08 -22.08
N LEU A 111 10.12 1.27 -22.52
CA LEU A 111 9.47 2.25 -21.65
C LEU A 111 8.05 1.78 -21.31
N ILE A 112 7.28 1.39 -22.32
CA ILE A 112 5.91 0.87 -22.12
C ILE A 112 5.97 -0.41 -21.28
N VAL A 113 6.90 -1.31 -21.57
CA VAL A 113 7.11 -2.53 -20.78
C VAL A 113 7.41 -2.20 -19.33
N ALA A 114 8.36 -1.29 -19.05
CA ALA A 114 8.74 -0.93 -17.68
C ALA A 114 7.56 -0.31 -16.89
N LEU A 115 6.77 0.56 -17.53
CA LEU A 115 5.59 1.16 -16.91
C LEU A 115 4.51 0.13 -16.60
N LEU A 116 4.17 -0.74 -17.56
CA LEU A 116 3.16 -1.78 -17.39
C LEU A 116 3.58 -2.85 -16.40
N ALA A 117 4.84 -3.27 -16.47
CA ALA A 117 5.42 -4.22 -15.52
C ALA A 117 5.36 -3.65 -14.11
N GLY A 118 5.79 -2.39 -13.92
CA GLY A 118 5.79 -1.74 -12.60
C GLY A 118 4.37 -1.58 -12.05
N LEU A 119 3.40 -1.26 -12.92
CA LEU A 119 2.00 -1.15 -12.55
C LEU A 119 1.40 -2.49 -12.13
N ILE A 120 1.53 -3.53 -12.96
CA ILE A 120 0.95 -4.85 -12.71
C ILE A 120 1.61 -5.49 -11.50
N ALA A 121 2.95 -5.49 -11.46
CA ALA A 121 3.70 -6.02 -10.33
C ALA A 121 3.36 -5.27 -9.04
N GLY A 122 3.27 -3.93 -9.10
CA GLY A 122 2.95 -3.09 -7.95
C GLY A 122 1.55 -3.36 -7.42
N ILE A 123 0.57 -3.60 -8.31
CA ILE A 123 -0.79 -4.01 -7.92
C ILE A 123 -0.76 -5.37 -7.22
N GLY A 124 -0.09 -6.36 -7.82
CA GLY A 124 0.01 -7.71 -7.26
C GLY A 124 0.64 -7.71 -5.87
N SER A 125 1.84 -7.14 -5.74
CA SER A 125 2.58 -7.06 -4.47
C SER A 125 1.88 -6.15 -3.45
N GLY A 126 1.30 -5.03 -3.89
CA GLY A 126 0.53 -4.14 -3.02
C GLY A 126 -0.67 -4.83 -2.37
N ILE A 127 -1.39 -5.71 -3.08
CA ILE A 127 -2.49 -6.51 -2.52
C ILE A 127 -1.98 -7.46 -1.42
N VAL A 128 -0.83 -8.10 -1.66
CA VAL A 128 -0.20 -9.02 -0.70
C VAL A 128 0.23 -8.27 0.56
N TYR A 129 0.91 -7.14 0.41
CA TYR A 129 1.39 -6.33 1.52
C TYR A 129 0.26 -5.73 2.35
N LYS A 130 -0.85 -5.36 1.69
CA LYS A 130 -2.03 -4.78 2.35
C LYS A 130 -2.67 -5.69 3.40
N VAL A 131 -2.58 -7.01 3.22
CA VAL A 131 -3.07 -7.98 4.21
C VAL A 131 -1.98 -8.45 5.20
N GLY A 132 -0.79 -7.86 5.12
CA GLY A 132 0.34 -8.16 6.00
C GLY A 132 1.16 -9.40 5.61
N GLY A 133 0.97 -9.89 4.38
CA GLY A 133 1.84 -10.89 3.77
C GLY A 133 2.99 -10.23 3.02
N THR A 134 3.94 -11.04 2.55
CA THR A 134 5.00 -10.62 1.62
C THR A 134 5.23 -11.73 0.60
N THR A 135 5.92 -11.46 -0.50
CA THR A 135 6.25 -12.52 -1.47
C THR A 135 7.56 -13.23 -1.14
N GLY A 136 8.26 -12.76 -0.09
CA GLY A 136 9.53 -13.29 0.40
C GLY A 136 10.68 -12.33 0.09
N GLY A 137 11.90 -12.72 0.45
CA GLY A 137 13.10 -11.98 0.07
C GLY A 137 13.16 -10.58 0.67
N VAL A 138 13.53 -9.59 -0.15
CA VAL A 138 13.72 -8.22 0.30
C VAL A 138 12.42 -7.56 0.76
N ASP A 139 11.25 -8.05 0.32
CA ASP A 139 9.94 -7.60 0.82
C ASP A 139 9.82 -7.74 2.34
N VAL A 140 10.40 -8.80 2.91
CA VAL A 140 10.40 -9.05 4.35
C VAL A 140 11.26 -8.00 5.06
N LEU A 141 12.41 -7.67 4.48
CA LEU A 141 13.30 -6.62 5.01
C LEU A 141 12.63 -5.25 4.93
N ALA A 142 11.99 -4.92 3.80
CA ALA A 142 11.23 -3.68 3.64
C ALA A 142 10.10 -3.57 4.67
N ARG A 143 9.39 -4.67 4.93
CA ARG A 143 8.34 -4.72 5.97
C ARG A 143 8.89 -4.57 7.39
N ILE A 144 10.07 -5.13 7.68
CA ILE A 144 10.76 -4.93 8.96
C ILE A 144 11.13 -3.46 9.14
N LEU A 145 11.64 -2.81 8.09
CA LEU A 145 12.01 -1.39 8.13
C LEU A 145 10.79 -0.49 8.32
N GLU A 146 9.67 -0.80 7.66
CA GLU A 146 8.40 -0.11 7.89
C GLU A 146 7.97 -0.22 9.36
N LYS A 147 7.95 -1.44 9.90
CA LYS A 147 7.53 -1.67 11.29
C LYS A 147 8.42 -0.99 12.33
N ASN A 148 9.74 -0.99 12.14
CA ASN A 148 10.69 -0.53 13.15
C ASN A 148 11.08 0.95 12.99
N PHE A 149 11.06 1.50 11.78
CA PHE A 149 11.55 2.83 11.46
C PHE A 149 10.52 3.72 10.76
N GLY A 150 9.31 3.21 10.44
CA GLY A 150 8.26 3.98 9.77
C GLY A 150 8.57 4.35 8.32
N VAL A 151 9.56 3.72 7.70
CA VAL A 151 9.91 3.95 6.29
C VAL A 151 8.90 3.23 5.40
N THR A 152 8.38 3.88 4.35
CA THR A 152 7.42 3.23 3.45
C THR A 152 8.04 2.00 2.78
N ILE A 153 7.25 0.95 2.61
CA ILE A 153 7.72 -0.31 2.01
C ILE A 153 8.28 -0.06 0.62
N GLY A 154 7.60 0.74 -0.21
CA GLY A 154 8.08 1.07 -1.54
C GLY A 154 9.43 1.78 -1.51
N ARG A 155 9.63 2.74 -0.60
CA ARG A 155 10.92 3.44 -0.47
C ARG A 155 12.05 2.49 -0.06
N SER A 156 11.78 1.55 0.86
CA SER A 156 12.76 0.53 1.23
C SER A 156 13.13 -0.35 0.04
N LEU A 157 12.14 -0.83 -0.72
CA LEU A 157 12.36 -1.64 -1.93
C LEU A 157 13.20 -0.88 -2.96
N LEU A 158 12.87 0.38 -3.26
CA LEU A 158 13.64 1.21 -4.20
C LEU A 158 15.11 1.36 -3.80
N ILE A 159 15.41 1.53 -2.50
CA ILE A 159 16.79 1.63 -2.00
C ILE A 159 17.55 0.32 -2.24
N PHE A 160 16.93 -0.82 -1.93
CA PHE A 160 17.53 -2.12 -2.18
C PHE A 160 17.72 -2.37 -3.68
N ASP A 161 16.77 -1.97 -4.51
CA ASP A 161 16.84 -2.09 -5.96
C ASP A 161 18.02 -1.28 -6.53
N VAL A 162 18.18 -0.01 -6.11
CA VAL A 162 19.33 0.81 -6.52
C VAL A 162 20.64 0.15 -6.11
N PHE A 163 20.73 -0.41 -4.91
CA PHE A 163 21.94 -1.10 -4.45
C PHE A 163 22.25 -2.34 -5.30
N VAL A 164 21.23 -3.17 -5.60
CA VAL A 164 21.38 -4.36 -6.45
C VAL A 164 21.73 -3.98 -7.89
N LEU A 165 21.15 -2.91 -8.44
CA LEU A 165 21.44 -2.44 -9.79
C LEU A 165 22.85 -1.90 -9.94
N LEU A 166 23.35 -1.16 -8.94
CA LEU A 166 24.75 -0.70 -8.91
C LEU A 166 25.74 -1.87 -8.89
N LEU A 167 25.41 -2.95 -8.18
CA LEU A 167 26.21 -4.19 -8.19
C LEU A 167 26.11 -4.96 -9.52
N SER A 168 25.02 -4.76 -10.27
CA SER A 168 24.74 -5.45 -11.54
C SER A 168 25.31 -4.72 -12.76
N LEU A 169 25.90 -3.53 -12.57
CA LEU A 169 26.46 -2.68 -13.62
C LEU A 169 27.60 -3.35 -14.40
N THR A 170 28.21 -4.40 -13.84
CA THR A 170 29.23 -5.22 -14.49
C THR A 170 28.70 -6.14 -15.58
N TYR A 171 27.38 -6.38 -15.67
CA TYR A 171 26.78 -7.31 -16.63
C TYR A 171 25.59 -6.75 -17.42
N ILE A 172 24.86 -5.76 -16.87
CA ILE A 172 23.66 -5.17 -17.51
C ILE A 172 24.01 -3.88 -18.27
N ASP A 173 23.49 -3.73 -19.49
CA ASP A 173 23.62 -2.50 -20.27
C ASP A 173 22.95 -1.30 -19.58
N LEU A 174 23.58 -0.13 -19.66
CA LEU A 174 23.11 1.08 -18.99
C LEU A 174 21.65 1.43 -19.34
N ASN A 175 21.20 1.15 -20.58
CA ASN A 175 19.83 1.39 -20.99
C ASN A 175 18.84 0.52 -20.19
N ARG A 176 19.11 -0.78 -20.06
CA ARG A 176 18.24 -1.71 -19.32
C ARG A 176 18.21 -1.38 -17.83
N MET A 177 19.31 -0.89 -17.27
CA MET A 177 19.32 -0.37 -15.90
C MET A 177 18.38 0.82 -15.73
N MET A 178 18.41 1.80 -16.64
CA MET A 178 17.52 2.96 -16.58
C MET A 178 16.05 2.55 -16.65
N TYR A 179 15.69 1.64 -17.54
CA TYR A 179 14.32 1.11 -17.61
C TYR A 179 13.93 0.33 -16.36
N THR A 180 14.86 -0.40 -15.77
CA THR A 180 14.62 -1.08 -14.48
C THR A 180 14.37 -0.08 -13.34
N LEU A 181 15.08 1.05 -13.31
CA LEU A 181 14.81 2.10 -12.33
C LEU A 181 13.42 2.73 -12.51
N ILE A 182 12.99 2.91 -13.77
CA ILE A 182 11.63 3.39 -14.08
C ILE A 182 10.60 2.36 -13.57
N PHE A 183 10.79 1.08 -13.88
CA PHE A 183 9.98 -0.02 -13.36
C PHE A 183 9.87 0.02 -11.83
N SER A 184 11.02 0.06 -11.14
CA SER A 184 11.10 0.05 -9.67
C SER A 184 10.44 1.29 -9.04
N TYR A 185 10.59 2.45 -9.67
CA TYR A 185 9.92 3.68 -9.23
C TYR A 185 8.40 3.60 -9.37
N VAL A 186 7.89 3.12 -10.51
CA VAL A 186 6.44 2.93 -10.71
C VAL A 186 5.89 1.90 -9.73
N PHE A 187 6.56 0.75 -9.61
CA PHE A 187 6.24 -0.31 -8.66
C PHE A 187 6.10 0.21 -7.23
N THR A 188 7.10 0.98 -6.78
CA THR A 188 7.12 1.66 -5.47
C THR A 188 5.92 2.59 -5.28
N ARG A 189 5.64 3.45 -6.26
CA ARG A 189 4.52 4.41 -6.18
C ARG A 189 3.17 3.71 -6.12
N VAL A 190 3.00 2.62 -6.86
CA VAL A 190 1.77 1.83 -6.87
C VAL A 190 1.57 1.11 -5.54
N ILE A 191 2.63 0.52 -4.98
CA ILE A 191 2.59 -0.13 -3.65
C ILE A 191 2.19 0.88 -2.58
N ASP A 192 2.89 2.01 -2.49
CA ASP A 192 2.63 3.03 -1.48
C ASP A 192 1.17 3.53 -1.61
N SER A 193 0.69 3.73 -2.84
CA SER A 193 -0.72 4.11 -3.09
C SER A 193 -1.74 3.07 -2.63
N ILE A 194 -1.45 1.77 -2.75
CA ILE A 194 -2.34 0.68 -2.33
C ILE A 194 -2.34 0.50 -0.81
N LEU A 195 -1.17 0.67 -0.19
CA LEU A 195 -0.92 0.51 1.26
C LEU A 195 -1.46 1.67 2.07
N ASP A 196 -1.13 2.91 1.69
CA ASP A 196 -1.71 4.13 2.29
C ASP A 196 -3.22 4.20 2.02
N GLY A 197 -3.71 3.36 1.11
CA GLY A 197 -5.07 2.86 1.14
C GLY A 197 -6.12 3.92 0.88
N GLY A 198 -5.81 5.00 0.15
CA GLY A 198 -6.77 6.08 -0.13
C GLY A 198 -7.46 6.67 1.12
N TYR A 199 -6.95 6.35 2.32
CA TYR A 199 -7.47 6.76 3.61
C TYR A 199 -6.32 7.42 4.35
N SER A 200 -5.81 8.49 3.75
CA SER A 200 -5.07 9.47 4.53
C SER A 200 -6.07 10.07 5.52
N ALA A 201 -5.90 9.77 6.81
CA ALA A 201 -6.52 10.58 7.83
C ALA A 201 -6.10 12.04 7.57
N LYS A 202 -7.07 12.94 7.56
CA LYS A 202 -6.83 14.37 7.48
C LYS A 202 -7.28 14.97 8.79
N GLY A 203 -6.37 15.68 9.45
CA GLY A 203 -6.72 16.57 10.53
C GLY A 203 -7.33 17.82 9.91
N ILE A 204 -8.49 18.22 10.38
CA ILE A 204 -9.12 19.49 10.00
C ILE A 204 -9.14 20.38 11.24
N LEU A 205 -8.58 21.58 11.08
CA LEU A 205 -8.71 22.67 12.03
C LEU A 205 -9.68 23.69 11.44
N VAL A 206 -10.77 23.97 12.15
CA VAL A 206 -11.73 25.02 11.79
C VAL A 206 -11.65 26.13 12.83
N ILE A 207 -11.40 27.35 12.37
CA ILE A 207 -11.38 28.56 13.16
C ILE A 207 -12.58 29.41 12.72
N SER A 208 -13.57 29.53 13.60
CA SER A 208 -14.81 30.27 13.38
C SER A 208 -15.29 30.93 14.67
N ASN A 209 -16.18 31.91 14.58
CA ASN A 209 -16.91 32.43 15.75
C ASN A 209 -18.11 31.55 16.13
N HIS A 210 -18.51 30.62 15.26
CA HIS A 210 -19.68 29.73 15.43
C HIS A 210 -19.29 28.28 15.74
N SER A 211 -18.10 28.07 16.31
CA SER A 211 -17.54 26.73 16.58
C SER A 211 -18.45 25.87 17.49
N GLU A 212 -19.08 26.47 18.51
CA GLU A 212 -19.95 25.75 19.44
C GLU A 212 -21.24 25.26 18.78
N GLU A 213 -21.83 26.06 17.89
CA GLU A 213 -23.06 25.73 17.15
C GLU A 213 -22.80 24.69 16.06
N MET A 214 -21.61 24.75 15.45
CA MET A 214 -21.21 23.88 14.34
C MET A 214 -20.79 22.47 14.79
N ALA A 215 -20.18 22.33 15.96
CA ALA A 215 -19.65 21.05 16.43
C ALA A 215 -20.71 19.93 16.54
N PRO A 216 -21.92 20.15 17.08
CA PRO A 216 -22.98 19.13 17.09
C PRO A 216 -23.36 18.63 15.71
N VAL A 217 -23.44 19.52 14.71
CA VAL A 217 -23.79 19.15 13.33
C VAL A 217 -22.67 18.35 12.67
N LEU A 218 -21.42 18.75 12.87
CA LEU A 218 -20.27 17.97 12.40
C LEU A 218 -20.24 16.57 13.02
N MET A 219 -20.56 16.45 14.32
CA MET A 219 -20.62 15.16 15.00
C MET A 219 -21.77 14.28 14.48
N ASP A 220 -22.95 14.85 14.25
CA ASP A 220 -24.14 14.11 13.80
C ASP A 220 -24.06 13.69 12.33
N GLU A 221 -23.67 14.60 11.43
CA GLU A 221 -23.63 14.29 9.98
C GLU A 221 -22.48 13.35 9.60
N LEU A 222 -21.34 13.46 10.29
CA LEU A 222 -20.13 12.70 9.94
C LEU A 222 -19.88 11.51 10.86
N GLU A 223 -20.61 11.39 11.98
CA GLU A 223 -20.41 10.36 13.00
C GLU A 223 -18.94 10.33 13.49
N ARG A 224 -18.33 11.52 13.65
CA ARG A 224 -16.93 11.73 14.08
C ARG A 224 -16.87 12.52 15.37
N GLY A 225 -15.90 12.18 16.22
CA GLY A 225 -15.56 13.00 17.38
C GLY A 225 -14.96 14.34 16.97
N VAL A 226 -15.32 15.38 17.70
CA VAL A 226 -14.78 16.74 17.59
C VAL A 226 -14.15 17.14 18.92
N THR A 227 -13.00 17.79 18.86
CA THR A 227 -12.30 18.32 20.04
C THR A 227 -12.17 19.84 19.90
N PHE A 228 -12.52 20.58 20.95
CA PHE A 228 -12.21 22.01 21.01
C PHE A 228 -10.79 22.24 21.51
N LEU A 229 -9.99 22.94 20.71
CA LEU A 229 -8.71 23.48 21.09
C LEU A 229 -8.89 24.95 21.48
N GLN A 230 -8.39 25.35 22.64
CA GLN A 230 -8.43 26.74 23.06
C GLN A 230 -7.28 27.50 22.41
N GLY A 231 -7.59 28.53 21.64
CA GLY A 231 -6.63 29.42 21.00
C GLY A 231 -6.89 30.89 21.33
N GLU A 232 -5.94 31.75 21.00
CA GLU A 232 -6.07 33.21 21.10
C GLU A 232 -5.60 33.83 19.78
N GLY A 233 -6.39 34.76 19.25
CA GLY A 233 -5.98 35.50 18.05
C GLY A 233 -4.79 36.41 18.37
N ALA A 234 -3.67 36.23 17.68
CA ALA A 234 -2.46 37.02 17.95
C ALA A 234 -2.64 38.53 17.78
N TYR A 235 -3.51 38.94 16.83
CA TYR A 235 -3.84 40.35 16.59
C TYR A 235 -4.99 40.83 17.49
N SER A 236 -6.10 40.08 17.52
CA SER A 236 -7.30 40.50 18.24
C SER A 236 -7.24 40.29 19.75
N ARG A 237 -6.35 39.41 20.24
CA ARG A 237 -6.23 38.98 21.65
C ARG A 237 -7.51 38.35 22.21
N VAL A 238 -8.40 37.91 21.33
CA VAL A 238 -9.67 37.27 21.68
C VAL A 238 -9.45 35.77 21.76
N SER A 239 -9.86 35.17 22.89
CA SER A 239 -9.92 33.72 23.05
C SER A 239 -10.97 33.14 22.12
N LYS A 240 -10.62 32.04 21.44
CA LYS A 240 -11.49 31.35 20.48
C LYS A 240 -11.38 29.84 20.65
N GLN A 241 -12.50 29.16 20.43
CA GLN A 241 -12.53 27.71 20.30
C GLN A 241 -12.28 27.31 18.85
N ILE A 242 -11.23 26.53 18.65
CA ILE A 242 -10.84 25.96 17.37
C ILE A 242 -11.32 24.52 17.34
N ILE A 243 -12.10 24.14 16.34
CA ILE A 243 -12.53 22.76 16.14
C ILE A 243 -11.36 21.99 15.56
N TYR A 244 -10.94 20.91 16.23
CA TYR A 244 -10.09 19.88 15.68
C TYR A 244 -10.89 18.60 15.49
N MET A 245 -10.85 18.05 14.27
CA MET A 245 -11.40 16.74 13.99
C MET A 245 -10.54 15.98 13.00
N VAL A 246 -10.57 14.67 13.06
CA VAL A 246 -9.92 13.82 12.06
C VAL A 246 -11.00 13.24 11.16
N VAL A 247 -10.78 13.28 9.86
CA VAL A 247 -11.68 12.71 8.86
C VAL A 247 -10.92 11.94 7.80
N SER A 248 -11.61 11.16 7.00
CA SER A 248 -11.09 10.60 5.77
C SER A 248 -10.96 11.67 4.69
N GLY A 249 -10.08 11.44 3.71
CA GLY A 249 -9.96 12.32 2.54
C GLY A 249 -11.26 12.55 1.77
N ARG A 250 -12.24 11.64 1.86
CA ARG A 250 -13.54 11.73 1.18
C ARG A 250 -14.54 12.63 1.90
N GLU A 251 -14.39 12.80 3.21
CA GLU A 251 -15.29 13.58 4.08
C GLU A 251 -14.91 15.07 4.11
N ILE A 252 -13.73 15.46 3.60
CA ILE A 252 -13.25 16.86 3.60
C ILE A 252 -14.27 17.81 2.94
N SER A 253 -14.82 17.42 1.80
CA SER A 253 -15.76 18.26 1.06
C SER A 253 -17.05 18.51 1.84
N GLU A 254 -17.51 17.51 2.59
CA GLU A 254 -18.70 17.63 3.43
C GLU A 254 -18.44 18.55 4.63
N VAL A 255 -17.29 18.39 5.29
CA VAL A 255 -16.86 19.30 6.37
C VAL A 255 -16.82 20.74 5.87
N LYS A 256 -16.20 20.99 4.71
CA LYS A 256 -16.14 22.35 4.14
C LYS A 256 -17.52 22.92 3.82
N ARG A 257 -18.46 22.10 3.36
CA ARG A 257 -19.85 22.52 3.11
C ARG A 257 -20.50 22.96 4.42
N ILE A 258 -20.50 22.10 5.44
CA ILE A 258 -21.10 22.39 6.75
C ILE A 258 -20.47 23.65 7.34
N VAL A 259 -19.15 23.77 7.34
CA VAL A 259 -18.44 24.95 7.85
C VAL A 259 -18.89 26.23 7.13
N HIS A 260 -18.99 26.21 5.80
CA HIS A 260 -19.38 27.36 5.00
C HIS A 260 -20.87 27.71 5.19
N ASP A 261 -21.74 26.74 5.43
CA ASP A 261 -23.16 26.96 5.70
C ASP A 261 -23.37 27.70 7.04
N PHE A 262 -22.51 27.43 8.03
CA PHE A 262 -22.52 28.12 9.33
C PHE A 262 -21.80 29.47 9.30
N ASP A 263 -20.61 29.52 8.70
CA ASP A 263 -19.76 30.71 8.70
C ASP A 263 -18.96 30.79 7.38
N PRO A 264 -19.42 31.62 6.42
CA PRO A 264 -18.70 31.86 5.17
C PRO A 264 -17.31 32.50 5.36
N GLN A 265 -17.02 33.07 6.53
CA GLN A 265 -15.72 33.68 6.87
C GLN A 265 -14.80 32.76 7.67
N ALA A 266 -15.23 31.51 7.93
CA ALA A 266 -14.43 30.55 8.68
C ALA A 266 -13.13 30.18 7.96
N PHE A 267 -12.06 30.00 8.74
CA PHE A 267 -10.78 29.52 8.24
C PHE A 267 -10.63 28.03 8.49
N VAL A 268 -10.41 27.26 7.42
CA VAL A 268 -10.26 25.79 7.46
C VAL A 268 -8.86 25.39 7.01
N SER A 269 -8.10 24.73 7.89
CA SER A 269 -6.79 24.15 7.59
C SER A 269 -6.86 22.63 7.56
N VAL A 270 -6.24 22.02 6.54
CA VAL A 270 -6.20 20.56 6.36
C VAL A 270 -4.76 20.08 6.52
N ILE A 271 -4.54 19.20 7.50
CA ILE A 271 -3.25 18.64 7.86
C ILE A 271 -3.22 17.17 7.47
N ASN A 272 -2.12 16.73 6.86
CA ASN A 272 -1.89 15.31 6.62
C ASN A 272 -1.57 14.60 7.93
N VAL A 273 -2.40 13.63 8.29
CA VAL A 273 -2.18 12.81 9.48
C VAL A 273 -1.72 11.44 9.01
N HIS A 274 -0.51 11.05 9.42
CA HIS A 274 0.12 9.81 8.99
C HIS A 274 -0.53 8.58 9.60
N GLU A 275 -0.95 8.67 10.87
CA GLU A 275 -1.58 7.57 11.60
C GLU A 275 -2.52 8.14 12.66
N VAL A 276 -3.69 7.50 12.82
CA VAL A 276 -4.65 7.78 13.90
C VAL A 276 -5.18 6.44 14.40
N GLU A 277 -5.10 6.24 15.71
CA GLU A 277 -5.65 5.08 16.41
C GLU A 277 -6.72 5.53 17.41
N GLY A 278 -7.87 4.83 17.44
CA GLY A 278 -8.93 5.14 18.41
C GLY A 278 -10.35 4.80 17.94
N GLU A 279 -11.35 5.17 18.74
CA GLU A 279 -12.76 5.04 18.38
C GLU A 279 -13.13 5.91 17.17
N GLY A 280 -14.01 5.42 16.30
CA GLY A 280 -14.33 6.05 15.02
C GLY A 280 -13.33 5.78 13.89
N PHE A 281 -12.10 5.33 14.20
CA PHE A 281 -11.05 5.08 13.19
C PHE A 281 -10.62 3.61 13.13
N THR A 282 -10.30 3.02 14.29
CA THR A 282 -9.77 1.65 14.42
C THR A 282 -10.81 0.67 14.96
N TYR A 283 -11.60 1.07 15.95
CA TYR A 283 -12.43 0.12 16.73
C TYR A 283 -13.89 0.02 16.29
N LEU A 284 -14.45 1.08 15.68
CA LEU A 284 -15.81 1.11 15.17
C LEU A 284 -15.83 2.05 13.95
N ARG A 285 -16.02 1.50 12.74
CA ARG A 285 -16.29 2.30 11.55
C ARG A 285 -17.80 2.36 11.37
N PRO A 286 -18.45 3.52 11.56
CA PRO A 286 -19.85 3.65 11.21
C PRO A 286 -20.03 3.38 9.71
N LYS A 287 -21.03 2.58 9.35
CA LYS A 287 -21.36 2.36 7.94
C LYS A 287 -22.08 3.61 7.44
N SER A 288 -21.42 4.38 6.57
CA SER A 288 -21.98 5.55 5.86
C SER A 288 -23.49 5.40 5.58
N ARG A 289 -24.30 6.27 6.18
CA ARG A 289 -25.75 6.40 5.95
C ARG A 289 -26.11 6.68 4.49
N PHE A 290 -25.15 7.14 3.67
CA PHE A 290 -25.33 7.40 2.24
C PHE A 290 -25.71 6.13 1.44
N LEU A 291 -25.27 4.95 1.90
CA LEU A 291 -25.65 3.66 1.28
C LEU A 291 -27.04 3.16 1.72
N GLN A 292 -27.59 3.65 2.83
CA GLN A 292 -28.91 3.22 3.30
C GLN A 292 -30.06 3.92 2.57
N ARG A 293 -29.89 5.18 2.16
CA ARG A 293 -30.92 5.90 1.39
C ARG A 293 -31.23 5.25 0.03
N LYS A 294 -30.24 4.69 -0.67
CA LYS A 294 -30.50 3.96 -1.94
C LYS A 294 -31.24 2.63 -1.73
N THR A 295 -30.97 1.95 -0.62
CA THR A 295 -31.61 0.66 -0.31
C THR A 295 -33.04 0.81 0.21
N ALA A 296 -33.35 1.92 0.90
CA ALA A 296 -34.69 2.22 1.38
C ALA A 296 -35.66 2.61 0.24
N VAL A 297 -35.19 3.35 -0.77
CA VAL A 297 -36.03 3.75 -1.93
C VAL A 297 -36.28 2.59 -2.90
N SER A 298 -35.42 1.56 -2.91
CA SER A 298 -35.59 0.35 -3.72
C SER A 298 -36.57 -0.68 -3.13
N LYS A 299 -36.98 -0.54 -1.86
CA LYS A 299 -37.92 -1.46 -1.19
C LYS A 299 -39.36 -0.94 -1.12
N THR A 300 -39.64 0.21 -1.74
CA THR A 300 -40.97 0.83 -1.79
C THR A 300 -41.51 0.95 -3.23
N LYS A 301 -41.12 0.02 -4.10
CA LYS A 301 -41.80 -0.25 -5.37
C LYS A 301 -42.14 -1.72 -5.46
#